data_AF-A0A1V9YU68-F1
#
_entry.id   AF-A0A1V9YU68-F1
#
_cell.length_a   1.000
_cell.length_b   1.000
_cell.length_c   1.000
_cell.angle_alpha   90.00
_cell.angle_beta   90.00
_cell.angle_gamma   90.00
#
_symmetry.space_group_name_H-M   'P 1'
#
loop_
_entity.id
_entity.type
_entity.pdbx_description
1 polymer ?
#
loop_
_entity_poly.entity_id
_entity_poly.type
_entity_poly.pdbx_seq_one_letter_code
_entity_poly.pdbx_strand_id
1 'polypeptide(L)' 'MIRNLVKYPSRVRELQSRFNAHPNLHGAENPTYMKGEGDKLVNTAAMALFGLGLAQTLRGWWNMSWGQGKKE' A
#
# COMPACT_ATOMS: atom_id res chain seq x y z
N MET A 1 -13.50 3.11 -37.12
CA MET A 1 -13.92 2.45 -35.85
C MET A 1 -12.94 1.30 -35.59
N ILE A 2 -11.93 1.51 -34.75
CA ILE A 2 -10.89 0.50 -34.49
C ILE A 2 -11.46 -0.50 -33.48
N ARG A 3 -11.89 -1.67 -33.96
CA ARG A 3 -12.58 -2.67 -33.12
C ARG A 3 -11.67 -3.70 -32.43
N ASN A 4 -10.36 -3.77 -32.74
CA ASN A 4 -9.52 -4.90 -32.31
C ASN A 4 -8.10 -4.49 -31.88
N LEU A 5 -7.95 -3.59 -30.90
CA LEU A 5 -6.64 -3.21 -30.35
C LEU A 5 -6.21 -4.00 -29.10
N VAL A 6 -7.04 -4.88 -28.56
CA VAL A 6 -6.70 -5.60 -27.32
C VAL A 6 -6.67 -7.11 -27.58
N LYS A 7 -5.46 -7.67 -27.57
CA LYS A 7 -5.16 -9.11 -27.71
C LYS A 7 -5.70 -9.96 -26.53
N TYR A 8 -6.15 -9.31 -25.46
CA TYR A 8 -6.67 -9.93 -24.24
C TYR A 8 -8.03 -9.31 -23.86
N PRO A 9 -8.97 -10.07 -23.28
CA PRO A 9 -10.22 -9.51 -22.78
C PRO A 9 -9.93 -8.45 -21.70
N SER A 10 -10.50 -7.25 -21.86
CA SER A 10 -10.32 -6.16 -20.89
C SER A 10 -11.05 -6.46 -19.59
N ARG A 11 -10.35 -6.47 -18.46
CA ARG A 11 -10.95 -6.56 -17.12
C ARG A 11 -11.39 -5.20 -16.56
N VAL A 12 -11.28 -4.13 -17.33
CA VAL A 12 -11.58 -2.76 -16.88
C VAL A 12 -12.99 -2.64 -16.31
N ARG A 13 -13.98 -3.20 -17.01
CA ARG A 13 -15.39 -3.15 -16.57
C ARG A 13 -15.64 -3.94 -15.28
N GLU A 14 -14.94 -5.06 -15.11
CA GLU A 14 -14.98 -5.88 -13.89
C GLU A 14 -14.31 -5.17 -12.71
N LEU A 15 -13.17 -4.53 -12.92
CA LEU A 15 -12.50 -3.75 -11.88
C LEU A 15 -13.33 -2.52 -11.50
N GLN A 16 -13.91 -1.82 -12.48
CA GLN A 16 -14.79 -0.69 -12.21
C GLN A 16 -16.01 -1.09 -11.37
N SER A 17 -16.63 -2.25 -11.64
CA SER A 17 -17.76 -2.71 -10.81
C SER A 17 -17.33 -3.04 -9.37
N ARG A 18 -16.15 -3.64 -9.18
CA ARG A 18 -15.61 -3.91 -7.83
C ARG A 18 -15.29 -2.63 -7.05
N PHE A 19 -14.53 -1.70 -7.65
CA PHE A 19 -14.10 -0.47 -6.97
C PHE A 19 -15.26 0.50 -6.66
N ASN A 20 -16.38 0.38 -7.39
CA ASN A 20 -17.59 1.18 -7.21
C ASN A 20 -18.75 0.40 -6.56
N ALA A 21 -18.53 -0.82 -6.05
CA ALA A 21 -19.60 -1.68 -5.51
C ALA A 21 -20.31 -1.09 -4.30
N HIS A 22 -19.62 -0.24 -3.53
CA HIS A 22 -20.15 0.43 -2.35
C HIS A 22 -20.04 1.95 -2.50
N PRO A 23 -20.89 2.57 -3.34
CA PRO A 23 -20.84 4.00 -3.60
C PRO A 23 -21.31 4.84 -2.41
N ASN A 24 -21.88 4.22 -1.38
CA ASN A 24 -22.38 4.87 -0.18
C ASN A 24 -21.29 4.98 0.91
N LEU A 25 -20.26 4.13 0.84
CA LEU A 25 -19.15 4.09 1.80
C LEU A 25 -18.02 4.97 1.29
N HIS A 26 -17.70 6.03 2.02
CA HIS A 26 -16.69 7.00 1.62
C HIS A 26 -15.57 7.09 2.65
N GLY A 27 -14.39 7.52 2.21
CA GLY A 27 -13.26 7.79 3.10
C GLY A 27 -12.83 6.54 3.88
N ALA A 28 -12.91 6.60 5.20
CA ALA A 28 -12.42 5.55 6.10
C ALA A 28 -13.23 4.25 6.01
N GLU A 29 -14.49 4.32 5.58
CA GLU A 29 -15.38 3.16 5.50
C GLU A 29 -15.09 2.26 4.28
N ASN A 30 -14.44 2.82 3.25
CA ASN A 30 -14.04 2.08 2.05
C ASN A 30 -12.84 2.77 1.34
N PRO A 31 -11.66 2.79 1.97
CA PRO A 31 -10.52 3.53 1.44
C PRO A 31 -9.98 2.90 0.16
N THR A 32 -9.62 3.74 -0.81
CA THR A 32 -9.17 3.31 -2.14
C THR A 32 -8.02 2.30 -2.11
N TYR A 33 -7.10 2.44 -1.16
CA TYR A 33 -5.92 1.58 -1.01
C TYR A 33 -6.21 0.20 -0.38
N MET A 34 -7.47 -0.10 -0.04
CA MET A 34 -7.89 -1.42 0.49
C MET A 34 -8.95 -2.11 -0.38
N LYS A 35 -9.31 -1.55 -1.55
CA LYS A 35 -10.44 -2.03 -2.38
C LYS A 35 -10.10 -3.25 -3.23
N GLY A 36 -8.83 -3.44 -3.57
CA GLY A 36 -8.34 -4.54 -4.38
C GLY A 36 -8.26 -5.86 -3.62
N GLU A 37 -8.32 -6.95 -4.39
CA GLU A 37 -8.09 -8.29 -3.86
C GLU A 37 -6.61 -8.42 -3.48
N GLY A 38 -6.33 -8.67 -2.20
CA GLY A 38 -4.97 -8.75 -1.67
C GLY A 38 -4.39 -7.44 -1.14
N ASP A 39 -5.05 -6.30 -1.34
CA ASP A 39 -4.55 -4.99 -0.87
C ASP A 39 -4.33 -4.96 0.65
N LYS A 40 -5.18 -5.65 1.43
CA LYS A 40 -5.01 -5.77 2.89
C LYS A 40 -3.69 -6.42 3.27
N LEU A 41 -3.28 -7.47 2.55
CA LEU A 41 -2.01 -8.17 2.80
C LEU A 41 -0.83 -7.25 2.45
N VAL A 42 -0.89 -6.62 1.28
CA VAL A 42 0.14 -5.68 0.80
C VAL A 42 0.28 -4.51 1.77
N ASN A 43 -0.82 -3.90 2.18
CA ASN A 43 -0.83 -2.77 3.11
C ASN A 43 -0.27 -3.17 4.48
N THR A 44 -0.62 -4.36 4.98
CA THR A 44 -0.09 -4.88 6.26
C THR A 44 1.43 -5.09 6.18
N ALA A 45 1.92 -5.67 5.09
CA ALA A 45 3.35 -5.87 4.87
C ALA A 45 4.11 -4.53 4.75
N ALA A 46 3.54 -3.57 4.02
CA ALA A 46 4.11 -2.23 3.87
C ALA A 46 4.22 -1.50 5.22
N MET A 47 3.17 -1.57 6.05
CA MET A 47 3.18 -0.99 7.40
C MET A 47 4.24 -1.63 8.31
N ALA A 48 4.42 -2.95 8.23
CA ALA A 48 5.46 -3.63 8.99
C ALA A 48 6.87 -3.18 8.59
N LEU A 49 7.14 -3.12 7.29
CA LEU A 49 8.44 -2.66 6.77
C LEU A 49 8.71 -1.20 7.14
N PHE A 50 7.71 -0.32 7.00
CA PHE A 50 7.83 1.08 7.38
C PHE A 50 8.10 1.23 8.88
N GLY A 51 7.35 0.52 9.74
CA GLY A 51 7.53 0.58 11.19
C GLY A 51 8.91 0.09 11.64
N LEU A 52 9.38 -1.03 11.07
CA LEU A 52 10.72 -1.54 11.34
C LEU A 52 11.81 -0.56 10.87
N GLY A 53 11.67 -0.01 9.66
CA GLY A 53 12.59 1.00 9.14
C GLY A 53 12.67 2.23 10.04
N LEU A 54 11.50 2.78 10.41
CA LEU A 54 11.40 3.93 11.30
C LEU A 54 12.04 3.66 12.66
N ALA A 55 11.78 2.49 13.25
CA ALA A 55 12.39 2.11 14.53
C ALA A 55 13.92 2.07 14.44
N GLN A 56 14.48 1.54 13.34
CA GLN A 56 15.93 1.51 13.13
C GLN A 56 16.51 2.91 12.92
N THR A 57 15.82 3.79 12.18
CA THR A 57 16.24 5.18 12.01
C THR A 57 16.26 5.92 13.35
N LEU A 58 15.21 5.80 14.15
CA LEU A 58 15.13 6.44 15.46
C LEU A 58 16.21 5.91 16.42
N ARG A 59 16.45 4.60 16.42
CA ARG A 59 17.55 3.99 17.19
C ARG A 59 18.91 4.53 16.72
N GLY A 60 19.10 4.69 15.41
CA GLY A 60 20.30 5.29 14.84
C GLY A 60 20.53 6.73 15.33
N TRP A 61 19.49 7.57 15.26
CA TRP A 61 19.54 8.94 15.78
C TRP A 61 19.84 8.99 17.27
N TRP A 62 19.20 8.13 18.06
CA TRP A 62 19.48 8.00 19.49
C TRP A 62 20.97 7.71 19.69
N ASN A 63 21.47 6.62 19.13
CA ASN A 63 22.87 6.23 19.28
C ASN A 63 23.86 7.34 18.86
N MET A 64 23.57 8.09 17.78
CA MET A 64 24.40 9.22 17.35
C MET A 64 24.40 10.36 18.37
N SER A 65 23.23 10.73 18.92
CA SER A 65 23.10 11.84 19.87
C SER A 65 23.75 11.57 21.23
N TRP A 66 23.82 10.32 21.67
CA TRP A 66 24.54 9.91 22.89
C TRP A 66 25.93 9.32 22.63
N GLY A 67 26.39 9.29 21.38
CA GLY A 67 27.69 8.72 21.00
C GLY A 67 27.84 7.22 21.29
N GLN A 68 26.73 6.48 21.40
CA GLN A 68 26.73 5.05 21.74
C GLN A 68 26.97 4.16 20.52
N GLY A 69 27.57 2.98 20.75
CA GLY A 69 27.71 1.94 19.72
C GLY A 69 28.80 2.19 18.67
N LYS A 70 29.73 3.11 18.94
CA LYS A 70 30.98 3.22 18.17
C LYS A 70 31.82 1.97 18.46
N LYS A 71 32.24 1.26 17.41
CA LYS A 71 33.29 0.23 17.53
C LYS A 71 34.64 0.95 17.43
N GLU A 72 35.58 0.53 18.28
CA GLU A 72 36.99 0.93 18.19
C GLU A 72 37.60 0.49 16.86
#